data_AF-A0A1N6TBE0-F1
#
_entry.id   AF-A0A1N6TBE0-F1
#
_cell.length_a   1.000
_cell.length_b   1.000
_cell.length_c   1.000
_cell.angle_alpha   90.00
_cell.angle_beta   90.00
_cell.angle_gamma   90.00
#
_symmetry.space_group_name_H-M   'P 1'
#
loop_
_entity.id
_entity.type
_entity.pdbx_description
1 polymer ?
#
loop_
_entity_poly.entity_id
_entity_poly.type
_entity_poly.pdbx_seq_one_letter_code
_entity_poly.pdbx_strand_id
1 'polypeptide(L)'
;MVAFSRKPHGPALAPVPERPLPGTPRELFDSLPPLPGLRTEIIDGRLIVSPVGTPEHGLAAMQLFRAFIPLLDERGWRAWAGNVDVCIDGSRDPVEPDFVLAPKDCPRWGERELLSSGLMLVAEVVSKGSAEDDRLKKPTIYAEGGVPVMLLVDPLTRPASVTVYSDPKEGQYQVTSTVPFGREIHVPHPIGFTLDTSVFEEVL
;
A
#
# COMPACT_ATOMS: atom_id res chain seq x y z
N MET A 1 41.14 53.99 -23.49
CA MET A 1 41.28 52.52 -23.50
C MET A 1 40.84 52.03 -22.14
N VAL A 2 39.64 51.45 -22.04
CA VAL A 2 38.97 51.14 -20.75
C VAL A 2 39.35 49.73 -20.30
N ALA A 3 39.91 49.61 -19.09
CA ALA A 3 40.27 48.33 -18.49
C ALA A 3 39.03 47.66 -17.88
N PHE A 4 38.67 46.48 -18.37
CA PHE A 4 37.62 45.64 -17.77
C PHE A 4 38.21 44.85 -16.58
N SER A 5 37.79 45.23 -15.37
CA SER A 5 38.01 44.44 -14.16
C SER A 5 37.08 43.23 -14.17
N ARG A 6 37.64 42.01 -14.28
CA ARG A 6 36.88 40.77 -14.06
C ARG A 6 36.65 40.60 -12.56
N LYS A 7 35.39 40.72 -12.13
CA LYS A 7 34.97 40.35 -10.76
C LYS A 7 35.26 38.87 -10.49
N PRO A 8 35.62 38.49 -9.24
CA PRO A 8 35.95 37.12 -8.90
C PRO A 8 34.71 36.23 -9.04
N HIS A 9 34.95 35.00 -9.51
CA HIS A 9 33.95 33.93 -9.55
C HIS A 9 33.41 33.70 -8.12
N GLY A 10 32.10 33.48 -8.01
CA GLY A 10 31.47 33.11 -6.74
C GLY A 10 32.14 31.87 -6.13
N PRO A 11 31.90 31.59 -4.84
CA PRO A 11 32.55 30.47 -4.16
C PRO A 11 32.35 29.19 -4.98
N ALA A 12 33.45 28.48 -5.24
CA ALA A 12 33.40 27.17 -5.87
C ALA A 12 32.48 26.29 -5.01
N LEU A 13 31.43 25.73 -5.62
CA LEU A 13 30.60 24.73 -4.96
C LEU A 13 31.53 23.62 -4.49
N ALA A 14 31.49 23.32 -3.19
CA ALA A 14 32.21 22.17 -2.66
C ALA A 14 31.83 20.94 -3.48
N PRO A 15 32.79 20.05 -3.82
CA PRO A 15 32.45 18.81 -4.50
C PRO A 15 31.39 18.08 -3.68
N VAL A 16 30.23 17.85 -4.28
CA VAL A 16 29.21 17.00 -3.69
C VAL A 16 29.88 15.63 -3.55
N PRO A 17 29.96 15.04 -2.34
CA PRO A 17 30.54 13.71 -2.20
C PRO A 17 29.83 12.78 -3.18
N GLU A 18 30.60 12.07 -4.01
CA GLU A 18 30.08 11.08 -4.94
C GLU A 18 29.47 9.94 -4.14
N ARG A 19 28.20 10.11 -3.74
CA ARG A 19 27.40 9.01 -3.25
C ARG A 19 27.12 8.16 -4.48
N PRO A 20 27.47 6.87 -4.48
CA PRO A 20 27.17 6.01 -5.62
C PRO A 20 25.67 6.11 -5.93
N LEU A 21 25.35 6.34 -7.20
CA LEU A 21 23.97 6.40 -7.66
C LEU A 21 23.31 5.04 -7.43
N PRO A 22 22.02 5.00 -7.05
CA PRO A 22 21.32 3.75 -6.84
C PRO A 22 21.28 2.93 -8.14
N GLY A 23 21.62 1.65 -8.04
CA GLY A 23 21.63 0.68 -9.15
C GLY A 23 20.34 -0.13 -9.28
N THR A 24 19.46 -0.07 -8.28
CA THR A 24 18.16 -0.76 -8.30
C THR A 24 17.02 0.18 -7.85
N PRO A 25 15.76 -0.10 -8.22
CA PRO A 25 14.60 0.63 -7.70
C PRO A 25 14.55 0.65 -6.17
N ARG A 26 14.93 -0.45 -5.52
CA ARG A 26 15.00 -0.54 -4.05
C ARG A 26 16.04 0.38 -3.45
N GLU A 27 17.25 0.41 -4.03
CA GLU A 27 18.28 1.36 -3.61
C GLU A 27 17.85 2.81 -3.85
N LEU A 28 17.12 3.06 -4.94
CA LEU A 28 16.58 4.39 -5.21
C LEU A 28 15.54 4.76 -4.15
N PHE A 29 14.58 3.88 -3.86
CA PHE A 29 13.60 4.05 -2.78
C PHE A 29 14.27 4.36 -1.44
N ASP A 30 15.29 3.59 -1.05
CA ASP A 30 16.05 3.78 0.20
C ASP A 30 16.80 5.12 0.24
N SER A 31 17.11 5.69 -0.93
CA SER A 31 17.84 6.95 -1.04
C SER A 31 16.94 8.19 -1.09
N LEU A 32 15.62 8.01 -1.25
CA LEU A 32 14.70 9.14 -1.37
C LEU A 32 14.65 9.94 -0.06
N PRO A 33 14.68 11.28 -0.12
CA PRO A 33 14.32 12.09 1.03
C PRO A 33 12.82 11.91 1.35
N PRO A 34 12.33 12.37 2.51
CA PRO A 34 10.90 12.46 2.74
C PRO A 34 10.20 13.24 1.61
N LEU A 35 9.11 12.68 1.09
CA LEU A 35 8.30 13.29 0.02
C LEU A 35 6.87 13.57 0.52
N PRO A 36 6.64 14.66 1.28
CA PRO A 36 5.32 14.97 1.81
C PRO A 36 4.26 15.06 0.72
N GLY A 37 3.13 14.36 0.92
CA GLY A 37 2.02 14.33 -0.02
C GLY A 37 2.22 13.40 -1.22
N LEU A 38 3.35 12.68 -1.29
CA LEU A 38 3.58 11.64 -2.28
C LEU A 38 3.72 10.28 -1.61
N ARG A 39 3.13 9.29 -2.25
CA ARG A 39 3.30 7.86 -2.01
C ARG A 39 4.34 7.32 -2.98
N THR A 40 5.17 6.41 -2.51
CA THR A 40 6.22 5.79 -3.29
C THR A 40 6.16 4.28 -3.13
N GLU A 41 6.19 3.56 -4.24
CA GLU A 41 6.10 2.10 -4.25
C GLU A 41 7.02 1.51 -5.31
N ILE A 42 7.29 0.22 -5.19
CA ILE A 42 7.91 -0.56 -6.25
C ILE A 42 6.90 -1.62 -6.73
N ILE A 43 6.47 -1.48 -7.99
CA ILE A 43 5.51 -2.38 -8.64
C ILE A 43 6.14 -2.90 -9.93
N ASP A 44 6.28 -4.22 -10.04
CA ASP A 44 7.00 -4.90 -11.14
C ASP A 44 8.41 -4.34 -11.37
N GLY A 45 9.17 -4.09 -10.30
CA GLY A 45 10.51 -3.52 -10.39
C GLY A 45 10.56 -2.07 -10.91
N ARG A 46 9.45 -1.33 -10.83
CA ARG A 46 9.39 0.09 -11.21
C ARG A 46 9.06 0.93 -9.98
N LEU A 47 9.84 1.96 -9.72
CA LEU A 47 9.50 2.97 -8.72
C LEU A 47 8.32 3.80 -9.23
N ILE A 48 7.19 3.69 -8.57
CA ILE A 48 5.98 4.47 -8.83
C ILE A 48 5.90 5.58 -7.79
N VAL A 49 5.63 6.80 -8.25
CA VAL A 49 5.40 7.96 -7.39
C VAL A 49 4.04 8.54 -7.71
N SER A 50 3.15 8.57 -6.72
CA SER A 50 1.77 9.03 -6.87
C SER A 50 1.40 10.00 -5.74
N PRO A 51 0.38 10.86 -5.92
CA PRO A 51 -0.18 11.63 -4.81
C PRO A 51 -0.77 10.69 -3.74
N VAL A 52 -0.72 11.10 -2.48
CA VAL A 52 -1.51 10.43 -1.42
C VAL A 52 -3.01 10.52 -1.72
N GLY A 53 -3.78 9.55 -1.20
CA GLY A 53 -5.22 9.45 -1.42
C GLY A 53 -6.02 10.69 -0.95
N THR A 54 -7.24 10.84 -1.46
CA THR A 54 -8.14 11.94 -1.07
C THR A 54 -8.68 11.73 0.36
N PRO A 55 -9.30 12.75 0.99
CA PRO A 55 -9.96 12.56 2.28
C PRO A 55 -10.99 11.43 2.29
N GLU A 56 -11.76 11.26 1.22
CA GLU A 56 -12.75 10.19 1.05
C GLU A 56 -12.08 8.81 1.05
N HIS A 57 -10.94 8.70 0.36
CA HIS A 57 -10.09 7.50 0.34
C HIS A 57 -9.59 7.15 1.74
N GLY A 58 -9.07 8.14 2.47
CA GLY A 58 -8.63 7.96 3.86
C GLY A 58 -9.78 7.60 4.81
N LEU A 59 -10.97 8.16 4.60
CA LEU A 59 -12.16 7.81 5.36
C LEU A 59 -12.59 6.36 5.11
N ALA A 60 -12.55 5.88 3.86
CA ALA A 60 -12.86 4.47 3.54
C ALA A 60 -11.90 3.49 4.25
N ALA A 61 -10.60 3.76 4.22
CA ALA A 61 -9.61 2.98 4.98
C ALA A 61 -9.89 3.02 6.50
N MET A 62 -10.35 4.16 7.01
CA MET A 62 -10.73 4.29 8.42
C MET A 62 -12.02 3.56 8.78
N GLN A 63 -12.98 3.45 7.86
CA GLN A 63 -14.18 2.63 8.05
C GLN A 63 -13.84 1.14 8.12
N LEU A 64 -12.90 0.67 7.29
CA LEU A 64 -12.34 -0.68 7.43
C LEU A 64 -11.72 -0.88 8.82
N PHE A 65 -10.84 0.04 9.24
CA PHE A 65 -10.23 -0.05 10.56
C PHE A 65 -11.28 -0.15 11.67
N ARG A 66 -12.31 0.70 11.64
CA ARG A 66 -13.40 0.68 12.62
C ARG A 66 -14.17 -0.63 12.62
N ALA A 67 -14.47 -1.19 11.44
CA ALA A 67 -15.15 -2.47 11.32
C ALA A 67 -14.36 -3.61 11.99
N PHE A 68 -13.02 -3.55 11.96
CA PHE A 68 -12.16 -4.56 12.55
C PHE A 68 -11.86 -4.36 14.05
N ILE A 69 -12.10 -3.18 14.65
CA ILE A 69 -11.78 -2.89 16.07
C ILE A 69 -12.18 -4.01 17.04
N PRO A 70 -13.42 -4.56 16.99
CA PRO A 70 -13.81 -5.63 17.91
C PRO A 70 -12.89 -6.86 17.84
N LEU A 71 -12.45 -7.24 16.63
CA LEU A 71 -11.51 -8.35 16.44
C LEU A 71 -10.10 -7.98 16.89
N LEU A 72 -9.67 -6.73 16.69
CA LEU A 72 -8.36 -6.28 17.16
C LEU A 72 -8.24 -6.40 18.68
N ASP A 73 -9.28 -5.97 19.40
CA ASP A 73 -9.33 -6.01 20.86
C ASP A 73 -9.44 -7.46 21.38
N GLU A 74 -10.31 -8.27 20.78
CA GLU A 74 -10.50 -9.68 21.17
C GLU A 74 -9.26 -10.53 20.93
N ARG A 75 -8.60 -10.36 19.77
CA ARG A 75 -7.50 -11.22 19.32
C ARG A 75 -6.13 -10.65 19.62
N GLY A 76 -6.06 -9.41 20.10
CA GLY A 76 -4.80 -8.69 20.30
C GLY A 76 -4.06 -8.42 18.99
N TRP A 77 -4.76 -8.36 17.86
CA TRP A 77 -4.20 -8.06 16.53
C TRP A 77 -3.87 -6.58 16.37
N ARG A 78 -3.26 -6.22 15.25
CA ARG A 78 -2.91 -4.85 14.88
C ARG A 78 -3.41 -4.56 13.48
N ALA A 79 -3.84 -3.32 13.28
CA ALA A 79 -4.19 -2.82 11.97
C ALA A 79 -3.67 -1.41 11.77
N TRP A 80 -3.53 -1.00 10.52
CA TRP A 80 -3.12 0.35 10.13
C TRP A 80 -3.93 0.78 8.91
N ALA A 81 -4.40 2.03 8.90
CA ALA A 81 -5.09 2.64 7.78
C ALA A 81 -4.12 3.59 7.06
N GLY A 82 -3.39 3.05 6.07
CA GLY A 82 -2.35 3.73 5.29
C GLY A 82 -1.05 4.00 6.05
N ASN A 83 -0.11 4.66 5.36
CA ASN A 83 1.20 5.09 5.86
C ASN A 83 2.14 3.97 6.35
N VAL A 84 1.89 2.73 5.96
CA VAL A 84 2.72 1.55 6.27
C VAL A 84 3.15 0.88 4.99
N ASP A 85 4.45 0.67 4.86
CA ASP A 85 5.02 -0.06 3.74
C ASP A 85 4.90 -1.57 4.01
N VAL A 86 4.50 -2.33 3.00
CA VAL A 86 4.50 -3.78 2.97
C VAL A 86 5.58 -4.23 2.01
N CYS A 87 6.66 -4.78 2.54
CA CYS A 87 7.69 -5.42 1.75
C CYS A 87 7.27 -6.83 1.39
N ILE A 88 7.17 -7.09 0.09
CA ILE A 88 6.87 -8.41 -0.45
C ILE A 88 8.07 -9.33 -0.22
N ASP A 89 7.84 -10.49 0.40
CA ASP A 89 8.88 -11.47 0.66
C ASP A 89 9.56 -11.92 -0.64
N GLY A 90 10.88 -12.09 -0.59
CA GLY A 90 11.70 -12.36 -1.77
C GLY A 90 12.27 -11.07 -2.40
N SER A 91 11.45 -10.26 -3.07
CA SER A 91 11.93 -9.05 -3.77
C SER A 91 12.28 -7.90 -2.82
N ARG A 92 11.59 -7.82 -1.67
CA ARG A 92 11.61 -6.69 -0.73
C ARG A 92 11.12 -5.37 -1.35
N ASP A 93 10.37 -5.47 -2.45
CA ASP A 93 9.72 -4.33 -3.08
C ASP A 93 8.60 -3.83 -2.16
N PRO A 94 8.63 -2.57 -1.71
CA PRO A 94 7.58 -2.00 -0.87
C PRO A 94 6.38 -1.58 -1.72
N VAL A 95 5.20 -2.02 -1.31
CA VAL A 95 3.91 -1.45 -1.71
C VAL A 95 3.26 -0.82 -0.48
N GLU A 96 2.41 0.18 -0.66
CA GLU A 96 1.80 0.91 0.47
C GLU A 96 0.26 0.74 0.44
N PRO A 97 -0.30 -0.37 0.95
CA PRO A 97 -1.75 -0.59 0.98
C PRO A 97 -2.48 0.44 1.83
N ASP A 98 -3.76 0.64 1.52
CA ASP A 98 -4.63 1.56 2.27
C ASP A 98 -5.03 1.01 3.63
N PHE A 99 -5.06 -0.31 3.79
CA PHE A 99 -5.29 -0.93 5.08
C PHE A 99 -4.55 -2.26 5.20
N VAL A 100 -4.03 -2.54 6.39
CA VAL A 100 -3.35 -3.79 6.73
C VAL A 100 -3.86 -4.33 8.06
N LEU A 101 -3.93 -5.65 8.16
CA LEU A 101 -4.27 -6.39 9.37
C LEU A 101 -3.23 -7.50 9.59
N ALA A 102 -2.68 -7.56 10.80
CA ALA A 102 -1.61 -8.48 11.15
C ALA A 102 -1.71 -8.90 12.63
N PRO A 103 -1.08 -10.04 13.02
CA PRO A 103 -0.87 -10.34 14.43
C PRO A 103 0.09 -9.32 15.07
N LYS A 104 0.14 -9.28 16.40
CA LYS A 104 0.94 -8.32 17.17
C LYS A 104 2.45 -8.41 16.86
N ASP A 105 2.92 -9.59 16.51
CA ASP A 105 4.31 -9.96 16.28
C ASP A 105 4.66 -10.05 14.79
N CYS A 106 3.88 -9.40 13.92
CA CYS A 106 4.20 -9.27 12.51
C CYS A 106 5.67 -8.82 12.33
N PRO A 107 6.50 -9.59 11.59
CA PRO A 107 7.88 -9.25 11.39
C PRO A 107 8.00 -7.99 10.53
N ARG A 108 9.11 -7.30 10.73
CA ARG A 108 9.41 -6.00 10.12
C ARG A 108 10.76 -6.07 9.45
N TRP A 109 10.90 -5.38 8.33
CA TRP A 109 12.20 -5.15 7.72
C TRP A 109 12.87 -3.89 8.29
N GLY A 110 12.08 -2.82 8.46
CA GLY A 110 12.53 -1.51 8.91
C GLY A 110 11.51 -0.83 9.82
N GLU A 111 11.76 0.45 10.14
CA GLU A 111 10.91 1.21 11.06
C GLU A 111 9.50 1.50 10.52
N ARG A 112 9.28 1.38 9.21
CA ARG A 112 7.99 1.60 8.54
C ARG A 112 7.49 0.40 7.74
N GLU A 113 8.26 -0.69 7.71
CA GLU A 113 8.10 -1.78 6.74
C GLU A 113 7.69 -3.08 7.44
N LEU A 114 6.45 -3.53 7.19
CA LEU A 114 5.98 -4.87 7.55
C LEU A 114 6.36 -5.86 6.45
N LEU A 115 6.62 -7.12 6.80
CA LEU A 115 6.81 -8.19 5.81
C LEU A 115 5.47 -8.85 5.47
N SER A 116 5.24 -9.10 4.18
CA SER A 116 4.00 -9.72 3.67
C SER A 116 3.66 -11.05 4.33
N SER A 117 4.67 -11.88 4.63
CA SER A 117 4.53 -13.21 5.25
C SER A 117 3.93 -13.18 6.65
N GLY A 118 3.94 -12.03 7.32
CA GLY A 118 3.30 -11.84 8.61
C GLY A 118 1.88 -11.29 8.53
N LEU A 119 1.43 -10.83 7.36
CA LEU A 119 0.12 -10.20 7.22
C LEU A 119 -0.98 -11.26 7.17
N MET A 120 -2.16 -10.88 7.63
CA MET A 120 -3.38 -11.68 7.47
C MET A 120 -4.25 -11.13 6.34
N LEU A 121 -4.30 -9.79 6.23
CA LEU A 121 -5.10 -9.11 5.22
C LEU A 121 -4.46 -7.80 4.81
N VAL A 122 -4.55 -7.49 3.53
CA VAL A 122 -4.33 -6.16 2.93
C VAL A 122 -5.64 -5.68 2.29
N ALA A 123 -5.83 -4.36 2.20
CA ALA A 123 -6.91 -3.79 1.42
C ALA A 123 -6.44 -2.60 0.60
N GLU A 124 -7.01 -2.49 -0.60
CA GLU A 124 -6.84 -1.39 -1.54
C GLU A 124 -8.20 -0.72 -1.80
N VAL A 125 -8.22 0.60 -1.78
CA VAL A 125 -9.37 1.42 -2.16
C VAL A 125 -9.07 2.03 -3.52
N VAL A 126 -9.81 1.59 -4.54
CA VAL A 126 -9.54 1.96 -5.92
C VAL A 126 -9.82 3.44 -6.16
N SER A 127 -8.81 4.14 -6.66
CA SER A 127 -8.92 5.51 -7.16
C SER A 127 -8.73 5.56 -8.68
N LYS A 128 -9.10 6.68 -9.32
CA LYS A 128 -8.89 6.84 -10.77
C LYS A 128 -7.42 6.70 -11.19
N GLY A 129 -6.48 7.10 -10.32
CA GLY A 129 -5.05 7.09 -10.61
C GLY A 129 -4.37 5.74 -10.35
N SER A 130 -4.99 4.88 -9.55
CA SER A 130 -4.44 3.58 -9.14
C SER A 130 -5.22 2.37 -9.69
N ALA A 131 -6.33 2.61 -10.39
CA ALA A 131 -7.26 1.56 -10.80
C ALA A 131 -6.63 0.40 -11.59
N GLU A 132 -5.65 0.66 -12.45
CA GLU A 132 -4.97 -0.42 -13.17
C GLU A 132 -4.13 -1.28 -12.22
N ASP A 133 -3.31 -0.64 -11.38
CA ASP A 133 -2.41 -1.32 -10.45
C ASP A 133 -3.20 -2.09 -9.39
N ASP A 134 -4.20 -1.48 -8.78
CA ASP A 134 -5.02 -2.08 -7.72
C ASP A 134 -5.84 -3.27 -8.19
N ARG A 135 -6.34 -3.24 -9.45
CA ARG A 135 -7.17 -4.31 -10.01
C ARG A 135 -6.37 -5.45 -10.60
N LEU A 136 -5.22 -5.15 -11.21
CA LEU A 136 -4.52 -6.11 -12.07
C LEU A 136 -3.16 -6.56 -11.53
N LYS A 137 -2.40 -5.67 -10.89
CA LYS A 137 -1.02 -5.96 -10.47
C LYS A 137 -0.96 -6.37 -9.01
N LYS A 138 -1.53 -5.56 -8.14
CA LYS A 138 -1.48 -5.77 -6.69
C LYS A 138 -2.08 -7.11 -6.23
N PRO A 139 -3.16 -7.65 -6.83
CA PRO A 139 -3.63 -8.99 -6.48
C PRO A 139 -2.57 -10.07 -6.67
N THR A 140 -1.84 -10.03 -7.79
CA THR A 140 -0.73 -10.96 -8.07
C THR A 140 0.41 -10.73 -7.08
N ILE A 141 0.83 -9.47 -6.87
CA ILE A 141 1.93 -9.11 -5.95
C ILE A 141 1.66 -9.62 -4.53
N TYR A 142 0.44 -9.41 -4.01
CA TYR A 142 0.10 -9.86 -2.67
C TYR A 142 -0.03 -11.39 -2.57
N ALA A 143 -0.55 -12.04 -3.61
CA ALA A 143 -0.60 -13.51 -3.66
C ALA A 143 0.80 -14.14 -3.75
N GLU A 144 1.72 -13.54 -4.51
CA GLU A 144 3.15 -13.93 -4.56
C GLU A 144 3.83 -13.74 -3.19
N GLY A 145 3.51 -12.65 -2.49
CA GLY A 145 3.95 -12.41 -1.10
C GLY A 145 3.27 -13.31 -0.06
N GLY A 146 2.34 -14.18 -0.47
CA GLY A 146 1.65 -15.12 0.41
C GLY A 146 0.67 -14.48 1.38
N VAL A 147 0.21 -13.25 1.11
CA VAL A 147 -0.79 -12.58 1.96
C VAL A 147 -2.10 -13.38 1.88
N PRO A 148 -2.67 -13.85 3.01
CA PRO A 148 -3.80 -14.78 2.96
C PRO A 148 -5.07 -14.21 2.33
N VAL A 149 -5.35 -12.92 2.54
CA VAL A 149 -6.55 -12.25 2.06
C VAL A 149 -6.21 -10.86 1.52
N MET A 150 -6.78 -10.51 0.37
CA MET A 150 -6.82 -9.14 -0.14
C MET A 150 -8.27 -8.67 -0.28
N LEU A 151 -8.56 -7.46 0.20
CA LEU A 151 -9.79 -6.75 -0.13
C LEU A 151 -9.52 -5.71 -1.22
N LEU A 152 -10.43 -5.62 -2.18
CA LEU A 152 -10.46 -4.55 -3.16
C LEU A 152 -11.80 -3.82 -3.04
N VAL A 153 -11.75 -2.57 -2.55
CA VAL A 153 -12.91 -1.68 -2.42
C VAL A 153 -12.93 -0.80 -3.66
N ASP A 154 -13.90 -1.00 -4.55
CA ASP A 154 -13.94 -0.35 -5.86
C ASP A 154 -15.21 0.51 -6.04
N PRO A 155 -15.11 1.83 -5.80
CA PRO A 155 -16.23 2.76 -6.03
C PRO A 155 -16.44 3.10 -7.51
N LEU A 156 -15.52 2.70 -8.40
CA LEU A 156 -15.56 3.03 -9.83
C LEU A 156 -16.33 1.99 -10.64
N THR A 157 -16.61 0.80 -10.09
CA THR A 157 -17.52 -0.18 -10.72
C THR A 157 -18.96 0.33 -10.70
N ARG A 158 -19.83 -0.30 -11.51
CA ARG A 158 -21.27 0.01 -11.56
C ARG A 158 -22.05 -1.30 -11.45
N PRO A 159 -22.59 -1.67 -10.27
CA PRO A 159 -22.54 -0.93 -8.99
C PRO A 159 -21.13 -0.88 -8.37
N ALA A 160 -20.89 0.06 -7.45
CA ALA A 160 -19.70 0.05 -6.58
C ALA A 160 -19.64 -1.26 -5.79
N SER A 161 -18.44 -1.82 -5.59
CA SER A 161 -18.31 -3.20 -5.10
C SER A 161 -17.10 -3.42 -4.20
N VAL A 162 -17.20 -4.44 -3.35
CA VAL A 162 -16.08 -4.98 -2.59
C VAL A 162 -15.80 -6.40 -3.08
N THR A 163 -14.53 -6.68 -3.36
CA THR A 163 -14.05 -8.02 -3.71
C THR A 163 -13.12 -8.55 -2.64
N VAL A 164 -13.33 -9.80 -2.22
CA VAL A 164 -12.43 -10.59 -1.38
C VAL A 164 -11.68 -11.56 -2.28
N TYR A 165 -10.36 -11.49 -2.25
CA TYR A 165 -9.45 -12.49 -2.82
C TYR A 165 -8.81 -13.31 -1.69
N SER A 166 -8.69 -14.62 -1.85
CA SER A 166 -8.15 -15.50 -0.82
C SER A 166 -7.58 -16.81 -1.38
N ASP A 167 -6.97 -17.61 -0.51
CA ASP A 167 -6.28 -18.87 -0.85
C ASP A 167 -5.17 -18.65 -1.89
N PRO A 168 -4.10 -17.89 -1.55
CA PRO A 168 -3.00 -17.65 -2.47
C PRO A 168 -2.24 -18.95 -2.79
N LYS A 169 -2.10 -19.27 -4.08
CA LYS A 169 -1.29 -20.40 -4.59
C LYS A 169 -0.60 -19.99 -5.89
N GLU A 170 0.69 -20.33 -5.99
CA GLU A 170 1.50 -20.08 -7.20
C GLU A 170 1.39 -18.63 -7.72
N GLY A 171 1.37 -17.67 -6.80
CA GLY A 171 1.28 -16.24 -7.13
C GLY A 171 -0.11 -15.74 -7.51
N GLN A 172 -1.17 -16.52 -7.31
CA GLN A 172 -2.54 -16.12 -7.61
C GLN A 172 -3.52 -16.52 -6.50
N TYR A 173 -4.48 -15.65 -6.22
CA TYR A 173 -5.62 -16.00 -5.37
C TYR A 173 -6.55 -16.97 -6.10
N GLN A 174 -6.91 -18.06 -5.43
CA GLN A 174 -7.75 -19.11 -6.02
C GLN A 174 -9.25 -18.89 -5.80
N VAL A 175 -9.60 -18.07 -4.82
CA VAL A 175 -11.00 -17.79 -4.47
C VAL A 175 -11.25 -16.29 -4.52
N THR A 176 -12.28 -15.91 -5.28
CA THR A 176 -12.73 -14.54 -5.45
C THR A 176 -14.23 -14.46 -5.17
N SER A 177 -14.64 -13.52 -4.32
CA SER A 177 -16.06 -13.21 -4.06
C SER A 177 -16.27 -11.72 -4.14
N THR A 178 -17.34 -11.28 -4.81
CA THR A 178 -17.64 -9.86 -5.00
C THR A 178 -19.09 -9.59 -4.60
N VAL A 179 -19.32 -8.50 -3.88
CA VAL A 179 -20.66 -7.98 -3.59
C VAL A 179 -20.73 -6.49 -3.91
N PRO A 180 -21.89 -5.97 -4.31
CA PRO A 180 -22.08 -4.53 -4.33
C PRO A 180 -22.01 -3.96 -2.91
N PHE A 181 -21.74 -2.65 -2.80
CA PHE A 181 -21.87 -1.93 -1.52
C PHE A 181 -23.26 -2.11 -0.90
N GLY A 182 -23.34 -1.98 0.43
CA GLY A 182 -24.57 -2.21 1.20
C GLY A 182 -24.91 -3.68 1.45
N ARG A 183 -23.99 -4.61 1.14
CA ARG A 183 -24.14 -6.05 1.38
C ARG A 183 -23.07 -6.57 2.33
N GLU A 184 -23.39 -7.64 3.04
CA GLU A 184 -22.38 -8.37 3.80
C GLU A 184 -21.49 -9.22 2.86
N ILE A 185 -20.20 -9.26 3.15
CA ILE A 185 -19.23 -10.16 2.51
C ILE A 185 -18.39 -10.88 3.56
N HIS A 186 -18.20 -12.19 3.37
CA HIS A 186 -17.40 -13.00 4.27
C HIS A 186 -15.90 -12.85 3.94
N VAL A 187 -15.12 -12.49 4.95
CA VAL A 187 -13.66 -12.50 4.97
C VAL A 187 -13.21 -13.84 5.58
N PRO A 188 -12.58 -14.74 4.80
CA PRO A 188 -12.33 -16.11 5.21
C PRO A 188 -11.22 -16.22 6.27
N HIS A 189 -10.85 -17.46 6.63
CA HIS A 189 -9.66 -17.75 7.42
C HIS A 189 -8.40 -17.10 6.79
N PRO A 190 -7.45 -16.55 7.59
CA PRO A 190 -7.31 -16.63 9.04
C PRO A 190 -8.21 -15.69 9.87
N ILE A 191 -8.97 -14.81 9.22
CA ILE A 191 -9.73 -13.75 9.90
C ILE A 191 -11.09 -14.27 10.38
N GLY A 192 -11.87 -14.90 9.49
CA GLY A 192 -13.19 -15.43 9.83
C GLY A 192 -14.18 -14.35 10.27
N PHE A 193 -14.32 -13.29 9.48
CA PHE A 193 -15.12 -12.09 9.79
C PHE A 193 -16.16 -11.85 8.70
N THR A 194 -17.29 -11.23 9.03
CA THR A 194 -18.26 -10.76 8.04
C THR A 194 -18.23 -9.24 8.03
N LEU A 195 -17.83 -8.67 6.90
CA LEU A 195 -17.78 -7.23 6.69
C LEU A 195 -19.13 -6.75 6.11
N ASP A 196 -19.80 -5.85 6.81
CA ASP A 196 -20.90 -5.07 6.23
C ASP A 196 -20.32 -3.95 5.35
N THR A 197 -20.54 -4.02 4.04
CA THR A 197 -20.00 -3.06 3.08
C THR A 197 -20.81 -1.76 2.98
N SER A 198 -21.90 -1.61 3.75
CA SER A 198 -22.63 -0.33 3.87
C SER A 198 -21.74 0.79 4.44
N VAL A 199 -20.69 0.44 5.20
CA VAL A 199 -19.72 1.39 5.75
C VAL A 199 -19.01 2.25 4.71
N PHE A 200 -19.02 1.83 3.43
CA PHE A 200 -18.44 2.57 2.31
C PHE A 200 -19.42 3.52 1.61
N GLU A 201 -20.73 3.27 1.69
CA GLU A 201 -21.75 4.10 1.01
C GLU A 201 -21.82 5.53 1.59
N GLU A 202 -21.39 5.70 2.84
CA GLU A 202 -21.36 6.99 3.51
C GLU A 202 -20.15 7.86 3.13
N VAL A 203 -19.16 7.29 2.43
CA VAL A 203 -17.84 7.92 2.23
C VAL A 203 -17.33 7.91 0.78
N LEU A 204 -17.77 6.98 -0.09
CA LEU A 204 -17.27 6.82 -1.46
C LEU A 204 -18.36 6.91 -2.54
#